data_AF-A0A7V3MWD4-F1
#
_entry.id   AF-A0A7V3MWD4-F1
#
_cell.length_a   1.000
_cell.length_b   1.000
_cell.length_c   1.000
_cell.angle_alpha   90.00
_cell.angle_beta   90.00
_cell.angle_gamma   90.00
#
_symmetry.space_group_name_H-M   'P 1'
#
loop_
_entity.id
_entity.type
_entity.pdbx_description
1 polymer ?
#
loop_
_entity_poly.entity_id
_entity_poly.type
_entity_poly.pdbx_seq_one_letter_code
_entity_poly.pdbx_strand_id
1 'polypeptide(L)'
;MAFSNIIILSGAGISQESGIKTFRDANGLWQNHDIMTVASPEGWQKNPDLVLEFYNQRRRQLKEVEPNEAHKAITRLQAHFPVKVITQNVDDL
;
A
#
# COMPACT_ATOMS: atom_id res chain seq x y z
N MET A 1 23.52 -6.73 -22.90
CA MET A 1 23.84 -6.80 -21.45
C MET A 1 22.65 -7.45 -20.76
N ALA A 2 22.88 -8.50 -19.97
CA ALA A 2 21.84 -9.02 -19.08
C ALA A 2 21.82 -8.17 -17.81
N PHE A 3 20.64 -7.78 -17.32
CA PHE A 3 20.52 -7.08 -16.04
C PHE A 3 20.97 -8.03 -14.93
N SER A 4 22.02 -7.66 -14.20
CA SER A 4 22.57 -8.50 -13.14
C SER A 4 21.69 -8.49 -11.88
N ASN A 5 20.93 -7.40 -11.65
CA ASN A 5 19.97 -7.24 -10.55
C ASN A 5 18.88 -6.22 -10.95
N ILE A 6 17.62 -6.52 -10.68
CA ILE A 6 16.49 -5.62 -10.93
C ILE A 6 15.95 -5.12 -9.59
N ILE A 7 15.81 -3.81 -9.43
CA ILE A 7 15.21 -3.19 -8.24
C ILE A 7 13.87 -2.57 -8.64
N ILE A 8 12.81 -2.90 -7.91
CA ILE A 8 11.48 -2.33 -8.10
C ILE A 8 11.14 -1.51 -6.85
N LEU A 9 10.84 -0.23 -7.03
CA LEU A 9 10.25 0.62 -6.00
C LEU A 9 8.74 0.74 -6.26
N SER A 10 7.90 0.30 -5.33
CA SER A 10 6.45 0.41 -5.44
C SER A 10 5.85 1.35 -4.39
N GLY A 11 4.62 1.79 -4.67
CA GLY A 11 3.77 2.55 -3.77
C GLY A 11 2.30 2.26 -4.09
N ALA A 12 1.38 2.98 -3.43
CA ALA A 12 -0.03 2.57 -3.34
C ALA A 12 -0.73 2.33 -4.69
N GLY A 13 -0.27 2.95 -5.78
CA GLY A 13 -0.80 2.73 -7.12
C GLY A 13 -0.74 1.28 -7.58
N ILE A 14 0.25 0.48 -7.15
CA ILE A 14 0.32 -0.95 -7.52
C ILE A 14 -0.87 -1.75 -6.96
N SER A 15 -1.45 -1.33 -5.83
CA SER A 15 -2.55 -2.02 -5.14
C SER A 15 -3.93 -1.46 -5.51
N GLN A 16 -3.98 -0.42 -6.36
CA GLN A 16 -5.24 0.22 -6.75
C GLN A 16 -6.20 -0.74 -7.48
N GLU A 17 -5.68 -1.54 -8.41
CA GLU A 17 -6.45 -2.54 -9.15
C GLU A 17 -6.89 -3.72 -8.28
N SER A 18 -6.32 -3.87 -7.08
CA SER A 18 -6.77 -4.82 -6.06
C SER A 18 -7.92 -4.26 -5.20
N GLY A 19 -8.37 -3.02 -5.46
CA GLY A 19 -9.44 -2.38 -4.70
C GLY A 19 -8.96 -1.60 -3.46
N ILE A 20 -7.64 -1.48 -3.25
CA ILE A 20 -7.08 -0.64 -2.18
C ILE A 20 -7.03 0.80 -2.67
N LYS A 21 -7.69 1.72 -1.94
CA LYS A 21 -7.69 3.14 -2.30
C LYS A 21 -6.28 3.71 -2.13
N THR A 22 -5.83 4.47 -3.13
CA THR A 22 -4.61 5.25 -2.99
C THR A 22 -4.83 6.42 -2.04
N PHE A 23 -3.72 6.99 -1.59
CA PHE A 23 -3.74 8.13 -0.70
C PHE A 23 -4.07 9.44 -1.45
N ARG A 24 -3.42 9.69 -2.60
CA ARG A 24 -3.39 11.02 -3.26
C ARG A 24 -4.32 11.18 -4.48
N ASP A 25 -5.09 10.17 -4.85
CA ASP A 25 -6.01 10.32 -5.99
C ASP A 25 -7.19 11.24 -5.71
N ALA A 26 -7.87 11.64 -6.80
CA ALA A 26 -9.09 12.44 -6.75
C ALA A 26 -10.21 11.84 -5.87
N ASN A 27 -10.19 10.53 -5.61
CA ASN A 27 -11.08 9.83 -4.67
C ASN A 27 -10.30 9.18 -3.50
N GLY A 28 -9.07 9.64 -3.27
CA GLY A 28 -8.12 9.07 -2.33
C GLY A 28 -8.46 9.39 -0.87
N LEU A 29 -7.80 8.68 0.03
CA LEU A 29 -8.03 8.81 1.47
C LEU A 29 -7.78 10.23 2.01
N TRP A 30 -6.92 11.01 1.35
CA TRP A 30 -6.52 12.37 1.81
C TRP A 30 -7.57 13.45 1.56
N GLN A 31 -8.51 13.24 0.63
CA GLN A 31 -9.55 14.24 0.39
C GLN A 31 -10.67 14.20 1.43
N ASN A 32 -10.87 13.06 2.09
CA ASN A 32 -12.01 12.86 2.98
C ASN A 32 -11.67 13.03 4.46
N HIS A 33 -10.39 12.94 4.84
CA HIS A 33 -9.91 13.10 6.21
C HIS A 33 -8.59 13.87 6.25
N ASP A 34 -8.44 14.74 7.25
CA ASP A 34 -7.13 15.31 7.57
C ASP A 34 -6.22 14.16 8.02
N ILE A 35 -5.28 13.78 7.17
CA ILE A 35 -4.38 12.66 7.41
C ILE A 35 -3.61 12.83 8.71
N MET A 36 -3.32 14.07 9.13
CA MET A 36 -2.54 14.34 10.32
C MET A 36 -3.30 13.95 11.58
N THR A 37 -4.63 13.82 11.51
CA THR A 37 -5.43 13.32 12.63
C THR A 37 -5.31 11.81 12.83
N VAL A 38 -4.96 11.07 11.78
CA VAL A 38 -5.01 9.60 11.76
C VAL A 38 -3.67 8.92 11.48
N ALA A 39 -2.69 9.64 10.94
CA ALA A 39 -1.37 9.10 10.57
C ALA A 39 -0.23 10.03 11.00
N SER A 40 -0.30 10.55 12.24
CA SER A 40 0.81 11.27 12.87
C SER A 40 0.93 10.90 14.36
N PRO A 41 2.11 11.06 14.97
CA PRO A 41 2.29 10.91 16.41
C PRO A 41 1.36 11.84 17.22
N GLU A 42 1.14 13.07 16.75
CA GLU A 42 0.27 14.05 17.38
C GLU A 42 -1.20 13.62 17.31
N GLY A 43 -1.63 13.08 16.17
CA GLY A 43 -2.97 12.50 15.98
C GLY A 43 -3.21 11.33 16.92
N TRP A 44 -2.22 10.44 17.06
CA TRP A 44 -2.25 9.35 18.03
C TRP A 44 -2.39 9.84 19.46
N GLN A 45 -1.58 10.82 19.88
CA GLN A 45 -1.66 11.38 21.23
C GLN A 45 -3.00 12.07 21.50
N LYS A 46 -3.57 12.72 20.49
CA LYS A 46 -4.82 13.47 20.60
C LYS A 46 -6.06 12.57 20.67
N ASN A 47 -6.13 11.53 19.83
CA ASN A 47 -7.28 10.61 19.78
C ASN A 47 -6.87 9.21 19.27
N PRO A 48 -6.33 8.33 20.14
CA PRO A 48 -5.92 6.99 19.76
C PRO A 48 -7.06 6.14 19.18
N ASP A 49 -8.28 6.29 19.70
CA ASP A 49 -9.43 5.49 19.26
C ASP A 49 -9.80 5.77 17.80
N LEU A 50 -9.73 7.04 17.37
CA LEU A 50 -9.92 7.43 15.98
C LEU A 50 -8.83 6.83 15.08
N VAL A 51 -7.56 6.89 15.50
CA VAL A 51 -6.45 6.28 14.75
C VAL A 51 -6.64 4.77 14.63
N LEU A 52 -6.99 4.11 15.73
CA LEU A 52 -7.23 2.67 15.76
C LEU A 52 -8.39 2.29 14.85
N GLU A 53 -9.52 3.00 14.89
CA GLU A 53 -10.66 2.68 14.01
C GLU A 53 -10.31 2.90 12.53
N PHE A 54 -9.57 3.97 12.23
CA PHE A 54 -9.05 4.22 10.89
C PHE A 54 -8.21 3.03 10.39
N TYR A 55 -7.20 2.59 11.13
CA TYR A 55 -6.38 1.44 10.71
C TYR A 55 -7.10 0.09 10.82
N ASN A 56 -8.06 -0.08 11.73
CA ASN A 56 -8.92 -1.27 11.81
C ASN A 56 -9.74 -1.46 10.55
N GLN A 57 -10.36 -0.39 10.04
CA GLN A 57 -11.11 -0.44 8.79
C GLN A 57 -10.23 -0.93 7.63
N ARG A 58 -8.99 -0.45 7.54
CA ARG A 58 -8.03 -0.86 6.49
C ARG A 58 -7.59 -2.31 6.65
N ARG A 59 -7.30 -2.75 7.89
CA ARG A 59 -7.02 -4.17 8.18
C ARG A 59 -8.18 -5.10 7.86
N ARG A 60 -9.43 -4.66 8.05
CA ARG A 60 -10.63 -5.42 7.65
C ARG A 60 -10.71 -5.51 6.13
N GLN A 61 -10.55 -4.39 5.41
CA GLN A 61 -10.55 -4.35 3.95
C GLN A 61 -9.47 -5.25 3.33
N LEU A 62 -8.28 -5.31 3.92
CA LEU A 62 -7.18 -6.15 3.41
C LEU A 62 -7.53 -7.64 3.34
N LYS A 63 -8.50 -8.10 4.15
CA LYS A 63 -8.99 -9.50 4.11
C LYS A 63 -9.94 -9.78 2.94
N GLU A 64 -10.32 -8.76 2.18
CA GLU A 64 -11.33 -8.84 1.12
C GLU A 64 -10.72 -8.61 -0.28
N VAL A 65 -9.39 -8.48 -0.37
CA VAL A 65 -8.67 -8.15 -1.59
C VAL A 65 -7.56 -9.16 -1.87
N GLU A 66 -7.20 -9.29 -3.14
CA GLU A 66 -6.22 -10.26 -3.62
C GLU A 66 -5.14 -9.57 -4.48
N PRO A 67 -3.94 -10.15 -4.61
CA PRO A 67 -2.90 -9.61 -5.48
C PRO A 67 -3.39 -9.52 -6.94
N ASN A 68 -3.29 -8.32 -7.53
CA ASN A 68 -3.62 -8.11 -8.95
C ASN A 68 -2.48 -8.56 -9.89
N GLU A 69 -2.67 -8.32 -11.20
CA GLU A 69 -1.73 -8.75 -12.23
C GLU A 69 -0.34 -8.08 -12.13
N ALA A 70 -0.23 -6.88 -11.55
CA ALA A 70 1.05 -6.22 -11.33
C ALA A 70 1.89 -6.98 -10.29
N HIS A 71 1.29 -7.36 -9.15
CA HIS A 71 1.95 -8.18 -8.13
C HIS A 71 2.41 -9.51 -8.72
N LYS A 72 1.51 -10.21 -9.44
CA LYS A 72 1.83 -11.49 -10.09
C LYS A 72 2.90 -11.35 -11.17
N ALA A 73 2.96 -10.23 -11.89
CA ALA A 73 4.00 -9.97 -12.88
C ALA A 73 5.38 -9.86 -12.21
N ILE A 74 5.47 -9.22 -11.04
CA ILE A 74 6.72 -9.14 -10.26
C ILE A 74 7.14 -10.55 -9.79
N THR A 75 6.21 -11.36 -9.30
CA THR A 75 6.50 -12.76 -8.92
C THR A 75 7.01 -13.58 -10.12
N ARG A 76 6.39 -13.43 -11.29
CA ARG A 76 6.87 -14.08 -12.53
C ARG A 76 8.27 -13.61 -12.92
N LEU A 77 8.56 -12.30 -12.78
CA LEU A 77 9.87 -11.75 -13.08
C LEU A 77 10.96 -12.31 -12.14
N GLN A 78 10.64 -12.51 -10.86
CA GLN A 78 11.51 -13.12 -9.86
C GLN A 78 11.95 -14.56 -10.20
N ALA A 79 11.17 -15.27 -11.03
CA ALA A 79 11.55 -16.62 -11.49
C ALA A 79 12.69 -16.60 -12.54
N HIS A 80 12.93 -15.45 -13.18
CA HIS A 80 13.89 -15.31 -14.27
C HIS A 80 15.07 -14.40 -13.95
N PHE A 81 14.93 -13.50 -12.97
CA PHE A 81 15.95 -12.52 -12.61
C PHE A 81 16.06 -12.35 -11.09
N PRO A 82 17.24 -11.96 -10.58
CA PRO A 82 17.37 -11.47 -9.21
C PRO A 82 16.62 -10.13 -9.08
N VAL A 83 15.41 -10.17 -8.53
CA VAL A 83 14.58 -8.98 -8.29
C VAL A 83 14.52 -8.67 -6.80
N LYS A 84 14.67 -7.39 -6.43
CA LYS A 84 14.40 -6.89 -5.08
C LYS A 84 13.30 -5.84 -5.13
N VAL A 85 12.24 -6.08 -4.36
CA VAL A 85 11.13 -5.13 -4.22
C VAL A 85 11.36 -4.30 -2.96
N ILE A 86 11.27 -2.99 -3.12
CA ILE A 86 11.22 -2.00 -2.04
C ILE A 86 9.83 -1.37 -2.16
N THR A 87 9.04 -1.41 -1.09
CA THR A 87 7.68 -0.87 -1.14
C THR A 87 7.44 0.18 -0.06
N GLN A 88 6.63 1.18 -0.40
CA GLN A 88 6.05 2.13 0.54
C GLN A 88 4.69 1.64 1.08
N ASN A 89 4.16 0.55 0.52
CA ASN A 89 2.88 -0.01 0.93
C ASN A 89 2.99 -0.64 2.31
N VAL A 90 1.84 -0.70 2.97
CA VAL A 90 1.66 -1.36 4.27
C VAL A 90 0.69 -2.55 4.19
N ASP A 91 0.22 -2.87 2.98
CA ASP A 91 -0.44 -4.13 2.62
C ASP A 91 0.57 -5.25 2.37
N ASP A 92 0.08 -6.49 2.33
CA ASP A 92 0.83 -7.74 2.14
C ASP A 92 0.52 -8.44 0.81
N LEU A 93 0.09 -7.67 -0.20
CA LEU A 93 -0.21 -8.16 -1.56
C LEU A 93 1.03 -8.54 -2.38
#